data_AF-A0A317CGR3-F1
#
_entry.id   AF-A0A317CGR3-F1
#
_cell.length_a   1.000
_cell.length_b   1.000
_cell.length_c   1.000
_cell.angle_alpha   90.00
_cell.angle_beta   90.00
_cell.angle_gamma   90.00
#
_symmetry.space_group_name_H-M   'P 1'
#
loop_
_entity.id
_entity.type
_entity.pdbx_description
1 polymer ?
#
loop_
_entity_poly.entity_id
_entity_poly.type
_entity_poly.pdbx_seq_one_letter_code
_entity_poly.pdbx_strand_id
1 'polypeptide(L)'
;MLYEAMKKEIESQFPSLQFSTDDEKKLISIPPVCNEVGSIDIQDDYDELTVFIGNFTHWHCGYFNEKSGNPDEVKEIVTEVSEYLKDMFSDKIFMWGSSMKGGGTQLIEDGFKTKKQGYVWSGPYYS
;
A
#
# COMPACT_ATOMS: atom_id res chain seq x y z
N MET A 1 9.69 5.17 -13.80
CA MET A 1 9.38 6.60 -13.47
C MET A 1 8.54 6.64 -12.21
N LEU A 2 7.56 5.75 -12.10
CA LEU A 2 6.74 5.55 -10.91
C LEU A 2 7.57 5.25 -9.65
N TYR A 3 8.56 4.35 -9.71
CA TYR A 3 9.43 4.03 -8.57
C TYR A 3 10.07 5.27 -7.91
N GLU A 4 10.77 6.08 -8.71
CA GLU A 4 11.45 7.29 -8.23
C GLU A 4 10.45 8.35 -7.72
N ALA A 5 9.30 8.47 -8.38
CA ALA A 5 8.25 9.38 -7.95
C ALA A 5 7.61 8.92 -6.63
N MET A 6 7.33 7.63 -6.49
CA MET A 6 6.75 7.04 -5.28
C MET A 6 7.70 7.15 -4.09
N LYS A 7 9.01 6.93 -4.31
CA LYS A 7 10.03 7.12 -3.28
C LYS A 7 10.01 8.55 -2.74
N LYS A 8 10.02 9.54 -3.63
CA LYS A 8 9.94 10.97 -3.24
C LYS A 8 8.62 11.31 -2.54
N GLU A 9 7.51 10.74 -3.01
CA GLU A 9 6.20 10.95 -2.41
C GLU A 9 6.16 10.41 -0.98
N ILE A 10 6.71 9.21 -0.73
CA ILE A 10 6.81 8.63 0.62
C ILE A 10 7.68 9.50 1.53
N GLU A 11 8.86 9.91 1.07
CA GLU A 11 9.77 10.80 1.82
C GLU A 11 9.09 12.13 2.19
N SER A 12 8.25 12.67 1.29
CA SER A 12 7.53 13.92 1.49
C SER A 12 6.33 13.79 2.43
N GLN A 13 5.48 12.78 2.22
CA GLN A 13 4.22 12.60 2.97
C GLN A 13 4.44 11.98 4.36
N PHE A 14 5.49 11.15 4.50
CA PHE A 14 5.76 10.37 5.70
C PHE A 14 7.21 10.56 6.17
N PRO A 15 7.62 11.78 6.58
CA PRO A 15 9.03 12.10 6.86
C PRO A 15 9.66 11.30 8.02
N SER A 16 8.85 10.68 8.87
CA SER A 16 9.32 9.83 9.98
C SER A 16 9.17 8.33 9.70
N LEU A 17 8.64 7.94 8.54
CA LEU A 17 8.44 6.54 8.19
C LEU A 17 9.78 5.89 7.86
N GLN A 18 10.03 4.76 8.49
CA GLN A 18 11.16 3.90 8.13
C GLN A 18 10.76 3.04 6.94
N PHE A 19 11.58 2.99 5.91
CA PHE A 19 11.41 2.09 4.78
C PHE A 19 12.78 1.74 4.19
N SER A 20 12.82 0.68 3.39
CA SER A 20 14.00 0.27 2.64
C SER A 20 13.68 0.25 1.15
N THR A 21 14.72 0.31 0.33
CA THR A 21 14.60 0.34 -1.13
C THR A 21 15.53 -0.68 -1.77
N ASP A 22 15.03 -1.37 -2.80
CA ASP A 22 15.81 -2.22 -3.70
C ASP A 22 15.66 -1.64 -5.12
N ASP A 23 16.65 -0.86 -5.54
CA ASP A 23 16.63 -0.16 -6.83
C ASP A 23 16.68 -1.14 -8.03
N GLU A 24 17.29 -2.33 -7.86
CA GLU A 24 17.35 -3.35 -8.92
C GLU A 24 15.96 -3.95 -9.17
N LYS A 25 15.19 -4.17 -8.10
CA LYS A 25 13.81 -4.68 -8.20
C LYS A 25 12.76 -3.58 -8.27
N LYS A 26 13.17 -2.31 -8.17
CA LYS A 26 12.28 -1.15 -8.03
C LYS A 26 11.23 -1.34 -6.93
N LEU A 27 11.69 -1.79 -5.77
CA LEU A 27 10.84 -2.17 -4.65
C LEU A 27 11.06 -1.22 -3.47
N ILE A 28 9.97 -0.73 -2.89
CA ILE A 28 9.95 0.01 -1.64
C ILE A 28 9.29 -0.85 -0.57
N SER A 29 9.97 -1.10 0.54
CA SER A 29 9.50 -1.98 1.60
C SER A 29 9.38 -1.24 2.94
N ILE A 30 8.17 -1.19 3.48
CA ILE A 30 7.84 -0.58 4.76
C ILE A 30 7.66 -1.72 5.77
N PRO A 31 8.47 -1.77 6.84
CA PRO A 31 8.47 -2.90 7.76
C PRO A 31 7.15 -2.98 8.55
N PRO A 32 6.74 -4.20 8.96
CA PRO A 32 5.56 -4.38 9.80
C PRO A 32 5.68 -3.64 11.13
N VAL A 33 4.58 -3.04 11.59
CA VAL A 33 4.41 -2.66 13.00
C VAL A 33 4.00 -3.87 13.85
N CYS A 34 3.35 -4.85 13.24
CA CYS A 34 2.88 -6.10 13.85
C CYS A 34 3.18 -7.27 12.90
N ASN A 35 3.77 -8.35 13.42
CA ASN A 35 4.23 -9.49 12.61
C ASN A 35 3.09 -10.15 11.83
N GLU A 36 1.90 -10.21 12.42
CA GLU A 36 0.69 -10.77 11.82
C GLU A 36 0.25 -9.97 10.59
N VAL A 37 0.43 -8.64 10.63
CA VAL A 37 0.11 -7.76 9.51
C VAL A 37 1.07 -7.98 8.35
N GLY A 38 2.38 -7.98 8.63
CA GLY A 38 3.43 -8.08 7.59
C GLY A 38 3.82 -6.71 7.01
N SER A 39 4.81 -6.71 6.11
CA SER A 39 5.30 -5.50 5.43
C SER A 39 4.29 -4.94 4.45
N ILE A 40 4.40 -3.64 4.16
CA ILE A 40 3.83 -3.08 2.93
C ILE A 40 4.96 -2.98 1.92
N ASP A 41 4.77 -3.62 0.77
CA ASP A 41 5.75 -3.68 -0.31
C ASP A 41 5.14 -3.04 -1.55
N ILE A 42 5.81 -2.05 -2.14
CA ILE A 42 5.34 -1.30 -3.31
C ILE A 42 6.33 -1.54 -4.44
N GLN A 43 5.85 -2.18 -5.50
CA GLN A 43 6.66 -2.57 -6.65
C GLN A 43 6.23 -1.80 -7.91
N ASP A 44 7.19 -1.21 -8.61
CA ASP A 44 7.00 -0.66 -9.96
C ASP A 44 7.13 -1.80 -10.98
N ASP A 45 5.98 -2.28 -11.46
CA ASP A 45 5.87 -3.34 -12.47
C ASP A 45 5.84 -2.76 -13.91
N TYR A 46 6.43 -1.57 -14.09
CA TYR A 46 6.58 -0.80 -15.34
C TYR A 46 5.32 -0.07 -15.82
N ASP A 47 4.16 -0.72 -15.80
CA ASP A 47 2.88 -0.11 -16.19
C ASP A 47 1.99 0.24 -15.01
N GLU A 48 2.33 -0.16 -13.79
CA GLU A 48 1.55 0.16 -12.58
C GLU A 48 2.41 0.09 -11.31
N LEU A 49 1.83 0.57 -10.21
CA LEU A 49 2.36 0.28 -8.87
C LEU A 49 1.54 -0.86 -8.25
N THR A 50 2.19 -1.99 -8.01
CA THR A 50 1.59 -3.08 -7.22
C THR A 50 1.92 -2.88 -5.75
N VAL A 51 0.87 -2.68 -4.93
CA VAL A 51 0.96 -2.53 -3.48
C VAL A 51 0.60 -3.86 -2.82
N PHE A 52 1.59 -4.59 -2.33
CA PHE A 52 1.41 -5.77 -1.51
C PHE A 52 1.10 -5.35 -0.07
N ILE A 53 -0.06 -5.77 0.42
CA ILE A 53 -0.61 -5.37 1.69
C ILE A 53 -0.43 -6.53 2.67
N GLY A 54 0.73 -6.53 3.31
CA GLY A 54 1.04 -7.46 4.37
C GLY A 54 0.92 -8.91 3.92
N ASN A 55 0.44 -9.73 4.85
CA ASN A 55 0.16 -11.14 4.61
C ASN A 55 -1.21 -11.39 3.95
N PHE A 56 -1.91 -10.35 3.46
CA PHE A 56 -3.34 -10.43 3.14
C PHE A 56 -3.66 -10.43 1.65
N THR A 57 -3.19 -9.44 0.91
CA THR A 57 -3.57 -9.24 -0.49
C THR A 57 -2.57 -8.31 -1.19
N HIS A 58 -2.81 -8.01 -2.45
CA HIS A 58 -2.18 -6.90 -3.16
C HIS A 58 -3.24 -6.08 -3.89
N TRP A 59 -2.87 -4.88 -4.29
CA TRP A 59 -3.66 -3.96 -5.09
C TRP A 59 -2.80 -3.40 -6.22
N HIS A 60 -3.33 -3.47 -7.44
CA HIS A 60 -2.74 -2.87 -8.63
C HIS A 60 -3.27 -1.45 -8.78
N CYS A 61 -2.40 -0.45 -8.63
CA CYS A 61 -2.77 0.96 -8.66
C CYS A 61 -2.37 1.60 -9.99
N GLY A 62 -3.39 2.12 -10.68
CA GLY A 62 -3.24 2.90 -11.90
C GLY A 62 -2.99 2.07 -13.14
N TYR A 63 -2.77 2.79 -14.24
CA TYR A 63 -2.22 2.27 -15.48
C TYR A 63 -1.40 3.39 -16.12
N PHE A 64 -0.09 3.23 -16.16
CA PHE A 64 0.88 4.17 -16.69
C PHE A 64 1.35 3.71 -18.06
N ASN A 65 1.07 4.52 -19.08
CA ASN A 65 1.59 4.26 -20.40
C ASN A 65 3.04 4.76 -20.49
N GLU A 66 4.03 3.89 -20.31
CA GLU A 66 5.45 4.30 -20.36
C GLU A 66 5.83 5.05 -21.66
N LYS A 67 5.11 4.82 -22.77
CA LYS A 67 5.35 5.52 -24.03
C LYS A 67 4.89 6.98 -24.00
N SER A 68 3.90 7.33 -23.17
CA SER A 68 3.44 8.70 -22.97
C SER A 68 4.46 9.48 -22.14
N GLY A 69 5.08 8.82 -21.15
CA GLY A 69 5.96 9.47 -20.18
C GLY A 69 5.26 10.60 -19.42
N ASN A 70 3.92 10.55 -19.32
CA ASN A 70 3.09 11.66 -18.86
C ASN A 70 3.31 11.91 -17.36
N PRO A 71 3.85 13.08 -16.97
CA PRO A 71 4.09 13.40 -15.56
C PRO A 71 2.80 13.50 -14.72
N ASP A 72 1.67 13.85 -15.33
CA ASP A 72 0.40 13.97 -14.62
C ASP A 72 -0.15 12.58 -14.25
N GLU A 73 -0.04 11.59 -15.15
CA GLU A 73 -0.38 10.19 -14.84
C GLU A 73 0.47 9.65 -13.68
N VAL A 74 1.78 9.91 -13.72
CA VAL A 74 2.68 9.52 -12.62
C VAL A 74 2.24 10.15 -11.31
N LYS A 75 1.91 11.45 -11.33
CA LYS A 75 1.49 12.17 -10.14
C LYS A 75 0.17 11.62 -9.58
N GLU A 76 -0.80 11.32 -10.42
CA GLU A 76 -2.09 10.75 -10.01
C GLU A 76 -1.88 9.40 -9.31
N ILE A 77 -1.10 8.51 -9.92
CA ILE A 77 -0.83 7.17 -9.38
C ILE A 77 -0.12 7.24 -8.02
N VAL A 78 0.96 8.01 -7.90
CA VAL A 78 1.67 8.10 -6.61
C VAL A 78 0.84 8.80 -5.53
N THR A 79 -0.05 9.73 -5.91
CA THR A 79 -0.97 10.38 -4.96
C THR A 79 -2.01 9.38 -4.45
N GLU A 80 -2.57 8.55 -5.33
CA GLU A 80 -3.56 7.54 -4.93
C GLU A 80 -2.94 6.51 -3.96
N VAL A 81 -1.73 6.04 -4.25
CA VAL A 81 -1.00 5.15 -3.34
C VAL A 81 -0.70 5.85 -2.00
N SER A 82 -0.26 7.11 -2.01
CA SER A 82 0.07 7.83 -0.77
C SER A 82 -1.16 8.11 0.09
N GLU A 83 -2.31 8.41 -0.52
CA GLU A 83 -3.59 8.54 0.19
C GLU A 83 -4.02 7.21 0.83
N TYR A 84 -3.90 6.09 0.09
CA TYR A 84 -4.18 4.77 0.62
C TYR A 84 -3.27 4.42 1.81
N LEU A 85 -1.97 4.69 1.71
CA LEU A 85 -1.01 4.49 2.81
C LEU A 85 -1.37 5.34 4.03
N LYS A 86 -1.84 6.57 3.83
CA LYS A 86 -2.26 7.45 4.92
C LYS A 86 -3.45 6.88 5.67
N ASP A 87 -4.44 6.34 4.97
CA ASP A 87 -5.58 5.66 5.59
C ASP A 87 -5.17 4.33 6.24
N MET A 88 -4.26 3.58 5.62
CA MET A 88 -3.67 2.36 6.19
C MET A 88 -3.01 2.64 7.53
N PHE A 89 -2.06 3.58 7.57
CA PHE A 89 -1.30 3.92 8.79
C PHE A 89 -2.14 4.64 9.86
N SER A 90 -3.33 5.11 9.51
CA SER A 90 -4.32 5.66 10.45
C SER A 90 -5.34 4.62 10.92
N ASP A 91 -5.08 3.32 10.68
CA ASP A 91 -5.95 2.20 11.05
C ASP A 91 -7.36 2.27 10.45
N LYS A 92 -7.52 2.92 9.30
CA LYS A 92 -8.81 2.98 8.60
C LYS A 92 -9.01 1.88 7.58
N ILE A 93 -7.99 1.08 7.28
CA ILE A 93 -8.12 -0.03 6.33
C ILE A 93 -8.23 -1.33 7.10
N PHE A 94 -9.40 -1.96 7.04
CA PHE A 94 -9.62 -3.31 7.56
C PHE A 94 -9.08 -4.34 6.58
N MET A 95 -8.19 -5.20 7.05
CA MET A 95 -7.56 -6.28 6.30
C MET A 95 -8.03 -7.64 6.81
N TRP A 96 -8.31 -8.58 5.91
CA TRP A 96 -8.71 -9.94 6.28
C TRP A 96 -8.15 -11.00 5.34
N GLY A 97 -8.23 -12.26 5.79
CA GLY A 97 -7.85 -13.43 4.99
C GLY A 97 -6.34 -13.60 4.92
N SER A 98 -5.84 -14.07 3.77
CA SER A 98 -4.40 -14.22 3.54
C SER A 98 -4.08 -14.23 2.05
N SER A 99 -2.86 -13.82 1.70
CA SER A 99 -2.37 -13.80 0.32
C SER A 99 -2.41 -15.19 -0.35
N MET A 100 -2.34 -16.27 0.45
CA MET A 100 -2.34 -17.66 -0.02
C MET A 100 -3.74 -18.26 -0.23
N LYS A 101 -4.76 -17.78 0.47
CA LYS A 101 -6.12 -18.39 0.50
C LYS A 101 -7.23 -17.44 0.06
N GLY A 102 -6.87 -16.26 -0.40
CA GLY A 102 -7.78 -15.15 -0.62
C GLY A 102 -7.84 -14.25 0.61
N GLY A 103 -7.63 -12.96 0.37
CA GLY A 103 -7.74 -11.90 1.36
C GLY A 103 -8.35 -10.66 0.73
N GLY A 104 -8.35 -9.57 1.48
CA GLY A 104 -8.85 -8.31 0.97
C GLY A 104 -8.70 -7.18 1.96
N THR A 105 -8.96 -5.98 1.46
CA THR A 105 -8.99 -4.76 2.25
C THR A 105 -10.26 -3.99 2.01
N GLN A 106 -10.71 -3.24 3.01
CA GLN A 106 -11.86 -2.35 2.91
C GLN A 106 -11.64 -1.14 3.82
N LEU A 107 -12.06 0.04 3.36
CA LEU A 107 -12.12 1.23 4.20
C LEU A 107 -13.16 1.06 5.31
N ILE A 108 -12.78 1.41 6.53
CA ILE A 108 -13.65 1.48 7.70
C ILE A 108 -14.40 2.80 7.63
N GLU A 109 -15.67 2.73 7.27
CA GLU A 109 -16.60 3.87 7.24
C GLU A 109 -17.57 3.83 8.43
N ASP A 110 -18.38 4.88 8.58
CA ASP A 110 -19.40 4.96 9.62
C ASP A 110 -20.37 3.76 9.55
N GLY A 111 -20.48 3.04 10.67
CA GLY A 111 -21.31 1.84 10.75
C GLY A 111 -20.69 0.57 10.16
N PHE A 112 -19.39 0.59 9.85
CA PHE A 112 -18.64 -0.60 9.46
C PHE A 112 -18.86 -1.74 10.46
N LYS A 113 -19.30 -2.90 9.95
CA LYS A 113 -19.48 -4.12 10.73
C LYS A 113 -18.94 -5.28 9.93
N THR A 114 -18.16 -6.12 10.59
CA THR A 114 -17.60 -7.33 10.00
C THR A 114 -17.84 -8.51 10.92
N LYS A 115 -18.09 -9.68 10.32
CA LYS A 115 -18.06 -10.97 11.03
C LYS A 115 -16.71 -11.68 10.87
N LYS A 116 -15.82 -11.11 10.07
CA LYS A 116 -14.49 -11.66 9.81
C LYS A 116 -13.55 -11.21 10.92
N GLN A 117 -12.69 -12.11 11.37
CA GLN A 117 -11.49 -11.71 12.08
C GLN A 117 -10.56 -11.00 11.08
N GLY A 118 -9.89 -9.96 11.53
CA GLY A 118 -9.02 -9.16 10.68
C GLY A 118 -8.18 -8.20 11.49
N TYR A 119 -7.48 -7.35 10.75
CA TYR A 119 -6.43 -6.50 11.26
C TYR A 119 -6.59 -5.09 10.68
N VAL A 120 -6.06 -4.12 11.41
CA VAL A 120 -5.67 -2.81 10.91
C VAL A 120 -4.14 -2.74 10.99
N TRP A 121 -3.53 -1.64 10.56
CA TRP A 121 -2.07 -1.53 10.50
C TRP A 121 -1.40 -1.77 11.86
N SER A 122 -1.97 -1.22 12.93
CA SER A 122 -1.44 -1.34 14.28
C SER A 122 -1.65 -2.71 14.94
N GLY A 123 -2.44 -3.61 14.34
CA GLY A 123 -2.65 -4.96 14.85
C GLY A 123 -4.09 -5.47 14.70
N PRO A 124 -4.52 -6.43 15.55
CA PRO A 124 -5.85 -7.02 15.44
C PRO A 124 -6.97 -5.99 15.57
N TYR A 125 -7.97 -6.10 14.71
CA TYR A 125 -9.16 -5.25 14.76
C TYR A 125 -10.23 -5.85 15.66
N TYR A 126 -10.72 -5.06 16.62
CA TYR A 126 -11.81 -5.43 17.52
C TYR A 126 -13.00 -4.50 17.29
N SER A 127 -14.12 -5.07 16.86
CA SER A 127 -15.40 -4.37 16.64
C SER A 127 -16.22 -4.20 17.91
#